data_AF-A0A3N5VHQ6-F1
#
_entry.id   AF-A0A3N5VHQ6-F1
#
_cell.length_a   1.000
_cell.length_b   1.000
_cell.length_c   1.000
_cell.angle_alpha   90.00
_cell.angle_beta   90.00
_cell.angle_gamma   90.00
#
_symmetry.space_group_name_H-M   'P 1'
#
loop_
_entity.id
_entity.type
_entity.pdbx_description
1 polymer ?
#
loop_
_entity_poly.entity_id
_entity_poly.type
_entity_poly.pdbx_seq_one_letter_code
_entity_poly.pdbx_strand_id
1 'polypeptide(L)'
;MPNRIDINCDMGESFGVYTLGRDAEVMDYISSANIACGWHAGDPLVMEQTVRLAKEKEVAVGAHPGYPDLLGFGRRRMDLSPGEIEAYLLYQMGALAAFAKAQGLPL
;
A
#
# COMPACT_ATOMS: atom_id res chain seq x y z
N MET A 1 9.05 7.10 -27.29
CA MET A 1 7.71 7.65 -27.02
C MET A 1 7.85 8.70 -25.92
N PRO A 2 7.97 10.00 -26.23
CA PRO A 2 8.31 11.00 -25.23
C PRO A 2 7.05 11.75 -24.80
N ASN A 3 6.18 11.11 -24.00
CA ASN A 3 5.19 11.74 -23.10
C ASN A 3 4.35 10.64 -22.40
N ARG A 4 4.98 9.85 -21.52
CA ARG A 4 4.26 8.97 -20.59
C ARG A 4 4.66 9.38 -19.17
N ILE A 5 3.67 9.66 -18.35
CA ILE A 5 3.82 10.05 -16.94
C ILE A 5 3.10 9.00 -16.11
N ASP A 6 3.69 8.61 -14.99
CA ASP A 6 3.01 7.84 -13.94
C ASP A 6 2.28 8.79 -12.99
N ILE A 7 1.03 8.48 -12.71
CA ILE A 7 0.25 9.11 -11.65
C ILE A 7 0.03 8.04 -10.59
N ASN A 8 0.55 8.26 -9.39
CA ASN A 8 0.36 7.37 -8.26
C ASN A 8 -0.46 8.01 -7.14
N CYS A 9 -1.08 7.17 -6.33
CA CYS A 9 -1.80 7.58 -5.14
C CYS A 9 -1.60 6.55 -4.02
N ASP A 10 -1.58 7.02 -2.78
CA ASP A 10 -1.58 6.16 -1.60
C ASP A 10 -2.99 5.61 -1.39
N MET A 11 -3.09 4.29 -1.26
CA MET A 11 -4.35 3.53 -1.29
C MET A 11 -4.32 2.44 -0.22
N GLY A 12 -5.47 1.84 0.06
CA GLY A 12 -5.59 0.78 1.06
C GLY A 12 -5.29 1.26 2.48
N GLU A 13 -5.52 2.54 2.76
CA GLU A 13 -5.24 3.15 4.07
C GLU A 13 -6.42 3.05 5.06
N SER A 14 -7.49 2.34 4.69
CA SER A 14 -8.54 1.93 5.63
C SER A 14 -7.98 0.97 6.70
N PHE A 15 -8.65 0.83 7.84
CA PHE A 15 -8.22 -0.08 8.90
C PHE A 15 -9.40 -0.60 9.74
N GLY A 16 -9.61 -1.91 9.75
CA GLY A 16 -10.70 -2.56 10.46
C GLY A 16 -12.06 -2.02 10.02
N VAL A 17 -12.77 -1.40 10.96
CA VAL A 17 -14.09 -0.80 10.68
C VAL A 17 -14.01 0.63 10.11
N TYR A 18 -12.82 1.22 10.06
CA TYR A 18 -12.63 2.60 9.60
C TYR A 18 -12.34 2.60 8.09
N THR A 19 -13.22 3.28 7.35
CA THR A 19 -13.01 3.55 5.92
C THR A 19 -12.36 4.91 5.73
N LEU A 20 -11.28 4.94 4.95
CA LEU A 20 -10.56 6.14 4.58
C LEU A 20 -10.37 6.19 3.06
N GLY A 21 -10.46 7.39 2.48
CA GLY A 21 -10.27 7.61 1.06
C GLY A 21 -11.47 7.24 0.20
N ARG A 22 -11.26 7.25 -1.12
CA ARG A 22 -12.25 6.87 -2.15
C ARG A 22 -11.58 5.96 -3.17
N ASP A 23 -10.95 4.91 -2.66
CA ASP A 23 -10.01 4.06 -3.43
C ASP A 23 -10.61 3.56 -4.74
N ALA A 24 -11.85 3.07 -4.71
CA ALA A 24 -12.55 2.59 -5.91
C ALA A 24 -12.67 3.65 -7.02
N GLU A 25 -12.82 4.91 -6.65
CA GLU A 25 -13.01 6.01 -7.59
C GLU A 25 -11.67 6.57 -8.07
N VAL A 26 -10.69 6.71 -7.17
CA VAL A 26 -9.36 7.21 -7.53
C VAL A 26 -8.61 6.22 -8.42
N MET A 27 -8.83 4.91 -8.23
CA MET A 27 -8.20 3.86 -9.03
C MET A 27 -8.48 4.00 -10.54
N ASP A 28 -9.59 4.64 -10.94
CA ASP A 28 -9.92 4.89 -12.36
C ASP A 28 -9.02 5.93 -13.04
N TYR A 29 -8.22 6.68 -12.27
CA TYR A 29 -7.45 7.84 -12.76
C TYR A 29 -5.94 7.73 -12.57
N ILE A 30 -5.45 6.67 -11.92
CA ILE A 30 -4.04 6.48 -11.58
C ILE A 30 -3.43 5.33 -12.39
N SER A 31 -2.11 5.30 -12.52
CA SER A 31 -1.36 4.21 -13.14
C SER A 31 -0.67 3.29 -12.14
N SER A 32 -0.41 3.78 -10.92
CA SER A 32 0.18 2.99 -9.84
C SER A 32 -0.50 3.28 -8.49
N ALA A 33 -0.67 2.26 -7.64
CA ALA A 33 -1.23 2.39 -6.30
C ALA A 33 -0.19 2.00 -5.25
N ASN A 34 0.09 2.89 -4.30
CA ASN A 34 0.96 2.62 -3.15
C ASN A 34 0.08 2.08 -2.02
N ILE A 35 0.06 0.77 -1.78
CA ILE A 35 -0.86 0.12 -0.85
C ILE A 35 -0.24 0.01 0.55
N ALA A 36 -0.95 0.49 1.58
CA ALA A 36 -0.49 0.40 2.97
C ALA A 36 -0.30 -1.05 3.45
N CYS A 37 0.71 -1.26 4.29
CA CYS A 37 1.20 -2.60 4.65
C CYS A 37 0.91 -3.04 6.10
N GLY A 38 -0.08 -2.45 6.77
CA GLY A 38 -0.53 -2.92 8.08
C GLY A 38 0.03 -2.19 9.30
N TRP A 39 0.96 -1.24 9.12
CA TRP A 39 1.67 -0.60 10.22
C TRP A 39 1.22 0.83 10.50
N HIS A 40 1.22 1.69 9.48
CA HIS A 40 0.64 3.03 9.61
C HIS A 40 -0.86 3.07 9.29
N ALA A 41 -1.28 2.16 8.40
CA ALA A 41 -2.64 1.97 7.92
C ALA A 41 -2.74 0.61 7.20
N GLY A 42 -3.93 0.26 6.72
CA GLY A 42 -4.17 -1.02 6.06
C GLY A 42 -4.29 -2.17 7.05
N ASP A 43 -5.02 -3.20 6.66
CA ASP A 43 -5.05 -4.49 7.35
C ASP A 43 -5.09 -5.61 6.29
N PRO A 44 -4.98 -6.90 6.65
CA PRO A 44 -4.93 -7.97 5.67
C PRO A 44 -6.11 -7.99 4.68
N LEU A 45 -7.32 -7.66 5.14
CA LEU A 45 -8.50 -7.64 4.28
C LEU A 45 -8.50 -6.41 3.38
N VAL A 46 -8.11 -5.25 3.91
CA VAL A 46 -7.97 -4.01 3.11
C VAL A 46 -6.91 -4.20 2.04
N MET A 47 -5.76 -4.79 2.37
CA MET A 47 -4.69 -5.10 1.41
C MET A 47 -5.18 -6.04 0.31
N GLU A 48 -5.85 -7.15 0.66
CA GLU A 48 -6.42 -8.08 -0.32
C GLU A 48 -7.40 -7.39 -1.27
N GLN A 49 -8.32 -6.59 -0.71
CA GLN A 49 -9.34 -5.88 -1.46
C GLN A 49 -8.72 -4.83 -2.40
N THR A 50 -7.74 -4.07 -1.92
CA THR A 50 -7.09 -3.01 -2.69
C THR A 50 -6.24 -3.58 -3.82
N VAL A 51 -5.50 -4.66 -3.58
CA VAL A 51 -4.74 -5.37 -4.63
C VAL A 51 -5.68 -5.95 -5.68
N ARG A 52 -6.80 -6.55 -5.27
CA ARG A 52 -7.81 -7.07 -6.21
C ARG A 52 -8.41 -5.95 -7.06
N LEU A 53 -8.74 -4.82 -6.45
CA LEU A 53 -9.23 -3.64 -7.16
C LEU A 53 -8.20 -3.11 -8.17
N ALA A 54 -6.93 -2.99 -7.77
CA ALA A 54 -5.85 -2.58 -8.68
C ALA A 54 -5.73 -3.53 -9.88
N LYS A 55 -5.85 -4.85 -9.66
CA LYS A 55 -5.90 -5.85 -10.74
C LYS A 55 -7.07 -5.61 -11.70
N GLU A 56 -8.28 -5.44 -11.17
CA GLU A 56 -9.49 -5.22 -11.96
C GLU A 56 -9.41 -3.94 -12.82
N LYS A 57 -8.66 -2.94 -12.34
CA LYS A 57 -8.47 -1.64 -12.98
C LYS A 57 -7.17 -1.52 -13.79
N GLU A 58 -6.39 -2.61 -13.89
CA GLU A 58 -5.09 -2.64 -14.57
C GLU A 58 -4.07 -1.62 -14.04
N VAL A 59 -4.14 -1.32 -12.73
CA VAL A 59 -3.23 -0.41 -12.02
C VAL A 59 -2.06 -1.19 -11.42
N ALA A 60 -0.84 -0.66 -11.54
CA ALA A 60 0.35 -1.26 -10.94
C ALA A 60 0.28 -1.20 -9.40
N VAL A 61 0.78 -2.22 -8.72
CA VAL A 61 0.78 -2.28 -7.25
C VAL A 61 2.19 -2.00 -6.72
N GLY A 62 2.30 -1.11 -5.75
CA GLY A 62 3.52 -0.86 -4.98
C GLY A 62 3.26 -0.93 -3.49
N ALA A 63 4.29 -1.24 -2.70
CA ALA A 63 4.20 -1.20 -1.25
C ALA A 63 4.32 0.24 -0.72
N HIS A 64 3.45 0.59 0.24
CA HIS A 64 3.53 1.81 1.02
C HIS A 64 3.85 1.49 2.48
N PRO A 65 5.11 1.12 2.79
CA PRO A 65 5.51 0.81 4.15
C PRO A 65 5.57 2.08 5.00
N GLY A 66 5.15 1.95 6.25
CA GLY A 66 5.15 3.03 7.23
C GLY A 66 5.88 2.65 8.52
N TYR A 67 6.03 3.63 9.41
CA TYR A 67 6.42 3.38 10.78
C TYR A 67 5.36 2.51 11.49
N PRO A 68 5.73 1.72 12.53
CA PRO A 68 4.80 0.98 13.37
C PRO A 68 4.04 1.94 14.30
N ASP A 69 3.29 2.84 13.69
CA ASP A 69 2.60 3.94 14.34
C ASP A 69 1.20 4.13 13.76
N LEU A 70 0.32 3.17 14.05
CA LEU A 70 -1.07 3.21 13.59
C LEU A 70 -1.82 4.44 14.12
N LEU A 71 -1.65 4.78 15.40
CA LEU A 71 -2.36 5.90 16.03
C LEU A 71 -1.93 7.26 15.46
N GLY A 72 -0.68 7.41 15.06
CA GLY A 72 -0.16 8.60 14.39
C GLY A 72 -0.23 8.52 12.87
N PHE A 73 -0.83 7.46 12.31
CA PHE A 73 -0.90 7.20 10.87
C PHE A 73 0.48 7.21 10.18
N GLY A 74 1.52 6.79 10.91
CA GLY A 74 2.91 6.80 10.44
C GLY A 74 3.49 8.20 10.21
N ARG A 75 2.79 9.27 10.62
CA ARG A 75 3.20 10.67 10.38
C ARG A 75 4.07 11.25 11.49
N ARG A 76 4.39 10.46 12.52
CA ARG A 76 5.29 10.86 13.60
C ARG A 76 6.66 10.25 13.37
N ARG A 77 7.70 11.06 13.55
CA ARG A 77 9.08 10.58 13.48
C ARG A 77 9.33 9.54 14.58
N MET A 78 9.98 8.44 14.21
CA MET A 78 10.54 7.46 15.14
C MET A 78 12.04 7.36 14.90
N ASP A 79 12.83 7.41 15.96
CA ASP A 79 14.26 7.17 15.86
C ASP A 79 14.52 5.67 15.82
N LEU A 80 14.80 5.16 14.62
CA LEU A 80 15.09 3.76 14.34
C LEU A 80 16.53 3.60 13.85
N SER A 81 17.14 2.49 14.22
CA SER A 81 18.42 2.05 13.63
C SER A 81 18.24 1.61 12.18
N PRO A 82 19.31 1.64 11.37
CA PRO A 82 19.25 1.12 9.99
C PRO A 82 18.78 -0.34 9.90
N GLY A 83 19.17 -1.19 10.86
CA GLY A 83 18.75 -2.59 10.90
C GLY A 83 17.26 -2.78 11.20
N GLU A 84 16.69 -1.93 12.05
CA GLU A 84 15.23 -1.91 12.26
C GLU A 84 14.50 -1.50 10.98
N ILE A 85 14.96 -0.44 10.31
CA ILE A 85 14.36 0.03 9.05
C ILE A 85 14.37 -1.09 8.00
N GLU A 86 15.50 -1.77 7.81
CA GLU A 86 15.62 -2.88 6.86
C GLU A 86 14.63 -4.01 7.18
N ALA A 87 14.57 -4.45 8.44
CA ALA A 87 13.65 -5.51 8.87
C ALA A 87 12.17 -5.09 8.71
N TYR A 88 11.85 -3.83 9.01
CA TYR A 88 10.49 -3.30 8.94
C TYR A 88 10.03 -3.16 7.49
N LEU A 89 10.91 -2.73 6.58
CA LEU A 89 10.64 -2.70 5.15
C LEU A 89 10.44 -4.12 4.61
N LEU A 90 11.33 -5.06 4.95
CA LEU A 90 11.22 -6.45 4.49
C LEU A 90 9.90 -7.10 4.93
N TYR A 91 9.51 -6.91 6.19
CA TYR A 91 8.25 -7.42 6.71
C TYR A 91 7.05 -6.89 5.92
N GLN A 92 6.97 -5.57 5.76
CA GLN A 92 5.84 -4.90 5.11
C GLN A 92 5.74 -5.22 3.62
N MET A 93 6.87 -5.22 2.90
CA MET A 93 6.92 -5.62 1.50
C MET A 93 6.57 -7.10 1.33
N GLY A 94 7.08 -7.98 2.21
CA GLY A 94 6.76 -9.40 2.19
C GLY A 94 5.27 -9.67 2.41
N ALA A 95 4.65 -8.93 3.33
CA ALA A 95 3.22 -9.02 3.58
C ALA A 95 2.40 -8.67 2.32
N LEU A 96 2.63 -7.50 1.71
CA LEU A 96 1.89 -7.09 0.50
C LEU A 96 2.21 -7.98 -0.72
N ALA A 97 3.47 -8.40 -0.88
CA ALA A 97 3.89 -9.28 -1.96
C ALA A 97 3.11 -10.61 -1.96
N ALA A 98 2.71 -11.11 -0.79
CA ALA A 98 1.88 -12.30 -0.70
C ALA A 98 0.49 -12.10 -1.35
N PHE A 99 -0.14 -10.95 -1.12
CA PHE A 99 -1.44 -10.61 -1.72
C PHE A 99 -1.34 -10.33 -3.21
N ALA A 100 -0.32 -9.57 -3.64
CA ALA A 100 -0.03 -9.34 -5.05
C ALA A 100 0.14 -10.68 -5.80
N LYS A 101 0.97 -11.58 -5.25
CA LYS A 101 1.18 -12.91 -5.80
C LYS A 101 -0.09 -13.75 -5.83
N ALA A 102 -0.92 -13.71 -4.79
CA ALA A 102 -2.19 -14.43 -4.76
C ALA A 102 -3.16 -13.96 -5.86
N GLN A 103 -3.08 -12.67 -6.24
CA GLN A 103 -3.82 -12.10 -7.36
C GLN A 103 -3.12 -12.27 -8.72
N GLY A 104 -1.92 -12.86 -8.77
CA GLY A 104 -1.15 -13.02 -10.00
C GLY A 104 -0.55 -11.73 -10.54
N LEU A 105 -0.35 -10.73 -9.67
CA LEU A 105 0.32 -9.47 -9.98
C LEU A 105 1.77 -9.48 -9.51
N PRO A 106 2.68 -8.79 -10.22
CA PRO A 106 3.97 -8.42 -9.65
C PRO A 106 3.79 -7.34 -8.58
N LEU A 107 4.77 -7.27 -7.68
CA LEU A 107 5.02 -6.13 -6.80
C LEU A 107 6.30 -5.42 -7.26
#